data_AF-A0A257JBB1-F1
#
_entry.id   AF-A0A257JBB1-F1
#
_cell.length_a   1.000
_cell.length_b   1.000
_cell.length_c   1.000
_cell.angle_alpha   90.00
_cell.angle_beta   90.00
_cell.angle_gamma   90.00
#
_symmetry.space_group_name_H-M   'P 1'
#
loop_
_entity.id
_entity.type
_entity.pdbx_description
1 polymer ?
#
loop_
_entity_poly.entity_id
_entity_poly.type
_entity_poly.pdbx_seq_one_letter_code
_entity_poly.pdbx_strand_id
1 'polypeptide(L)'
;MLQGRTANSFSYDTPTAELIAERLRVTVPLGVLAMVLTTVLALSLGIYAASRHNQLGDVGVMAMSQVGIAIPSFWFAILLILLFAVKLQWVSAGGFPGWTEDEGGGVLDGLKALVLPAIALALVQAAILARVTRSAVLEVMREDFVRTARAKGLTRRQTLWRHVLRNAMIPVLTIM
;
A
#
# COMPACT_ATOMS: atom_id res chain seq x y z
N MET A 1 -2.00 -32.06 25.09
CA MET A 1 -0.92 -31.11 25.43
C MET A 1 0.10 -31.13 24.31
N LEU A 2 -0.03 -30.23 23.33
CA LEU A 2 1.02 -30.02 22.33
C LEU A 2 1.90 -28.87 22.83
N GLN A 3 2.91 -29.18 23.65
CA GLN A 3 4.00 -28.24 23.87
C GLN A 3 4.90 -28.31 22.64
N GLY A 4 4.57 -27.52 21.62
CA GLY A 4 5.40 -27.35 20.43
C GLY A 4 6.68 -26.61 20.78
N ARG A 5 7.66 -27.31 21.36
CA ARG A 5 9.02 -26.76 21.51
C ARG A 5 9.64 -26.72 20.11
N THR A 6 9.75 -25.52 19.56
CA THR A 6 10.46 -25.29 18.30
C THR A 6 11.95 -25.53 18.47
N ALA A 7 12.63 -25.94 17.39
CA ALA A 7 14.07 -26.17 17.39
C ALA A 7 14.86 -24.90 17.80
N ASN A 8 16.00 -25.07 18.45
CA ASN A 8 16.87 -23.94 18.75
C ASN A 8 17.53 -23.41 17.48
N SER A 9 17.68 -22.10 17.39
CA SER A 9 18.37 -21.46 16.28
C SER A 9 19.87 -21.71 16.36
N PHE A 10 20.48 -22.25 15.30
CA PHE A 10 21.92 -22.50 15.24
C PHE A 10 22.80 -21.24 15.36
N SER A 11 22.24 -20.05 15.08
CA SER A 11 22.96 -18.76 15.20
C SER A 11 22.69 -18.02 16.50
N TYR A 12 21.51 -18.18 17.10
CA TYR A 12 21.05 -17.32 18.20
C TYR A 12 20.81 -18.10 19.51
N ASP A 13 20.89 -19.43 19.47
CA ASP A 13 20.72 -20.37 20.59
C ASP A 13 19.42 -20.15 21.41
N THR A 14 18.43 -19.51 20.80
CA THR A 14 17.09 -19.28 21.32
C THR A 14 16.06 -20.14 20.58
N PRO A 15 14.91 -20.45 21.20
CA PRO A 15 13.82 -21.13 20.52
C PRO A 15 13.38 -20.36 19.27
N THR A 16 13.29 -21.02 18.11
CA THR A 16 12.90 -20.34 16.85
C THR A 16 11.52 -19.67 16.92
N ALA A 17 10.58 -20.19 17.72
CA ALA A 17 9.28 -19.55 17.93
C ALA A 17 9.40 -18.13 18.51
N GLU A 18 10.36 -17.89 19.41
CA GLU A 18 10.56 -16.60 20.04
C GLU A 18 11.09 -15.58 19.02
N LEU A 19 12.08 -16.00 18.21
CA LEU A 19 12.61 -15.18 17.12
C LEU A 19 11.53 -14.81 16.09
N ILE A 20 10.69 -15.77 15.71
CA ILE A 20 9.59 -15.53 14.76
C ILE A 20 8.60 -14.54 15.37
N ALA A 21 8.18 -14.75 16.63
CA ALA A 21 7.24 -13.88 17.31
C ALA A 21 7.78 -12.44 17.43
N GLU A 22 9.06 -12.28 17.76
CA GLU A 22 9.72 -10.98 17.86
C GLU A 22 9.74 -10.24 16.52
N ARG A 23 10.08 -10.93 15.43
CA ARG A 23 10.08 -10.33 14.08
C ARG A 23 8.67 -9.98 13.60
N LEU A 24 7.67 -10.81 13.92
CA LEU A 24 6.28 -10.55 13.55
C LEU A 24 5.72 -9.28 14.19
N ARG A 25 6.18 -8.90 15.40
CA ARG A 25 5.76 -7.66 16.08
C ARG A 25 6.05 -6.39 15.27
N VAL A 26 7.03 -6.43 14.37
CA VAL A 26 7.37 -5.29 13.49
C VAL A 26 6.87 -5.54 12.07
N THR A 27 7.03 -6.75 11.55
CA THR A 27 6.67 -7.08 10.17
C THR A 27 5.18 -7.01 9.90
N VAL A 28 4.33 -7.48 10.82
CA VAL A 28 2.86 -7.47 10.61
C VAL A 28 2.32 -6.03 10.58
N PRO A 29 2.61 -5.16 11.57
CA PRO A 29 2.16 -3.78 11.52
C PRO A 29 2.70 -3.01 10.30
N LEU A 30 3.97 -3.24 9.93
CA LEU A 30 4.56 -2.65 8.73
C LEU A 30 3.81 -3.07 7.47
N GLY A 31 3.56 -4.37 7.31
CA GLY A 31 2.83 -4.92 6.17
C GLY A 31 1.42 -4.34 6.07
N VAL A 32 0.66 -4.33 7.17
CA VAL A 32 -0.68 -3.75 7.21
C VAL A 32 -0.65 -2.26 6.85
N LEU A 33 0.28 -1.48 7.42
CA LEU A 33 0.40 -0.06 7.12
C LEU A 33 0.71 0.18 5.63
N ALA A 34 1.63 -0.59 5.07
CA ALA A 34 1.96 -0.51 3.65
C ALA A 34 0.76 -0.89 2.78
N MET A 35 0.05 -1.97 3.09
CA MET A 35 -1.16 -2.40 2.35
C MET A 35 -2.27 -1.34 2.37
N VAL A 36 -2.52 -0.74 3.53
CA VAL A 36 -3.51 0.34 3.67
C VAL A 36 -3.10 1.55 2.82
N LEU A 37 -1.84 1.99 2.91
CA LEU A 37 -1.33 3.11 2.10
C LEU A 37 -1.42 2.80 0.61
N THR A 38 -0.98 1.61 0.18
CA THR A 38 -1.08 1.14 -1.21
C THR A 38 -2.52 1.22 -1.70
N THR A 39 -3.46 0.65 -0.94
CA THR A 39 -4.88 0.58 -1.31
C THR A 39 -5.49 1.97 -1.45
N VAL A 40 -5.25 2.84 -0.47
CA VAL A 40 -5.78 4.21 -0.48
C VAL A 40 -5.22 5.00 -1.66
N LEU A 41 -3.91 4.95 -1.90
CA LEU A 41 -3.27 5.66 -3.01
C LEU A 41 -3.68 5.09 -4.37
N ALA A 42 -3.71 3.78 -4.52
CA ALA A 42 -4.06 3.12 -5.77
C ALA A 42 -5.52 3.37 -6.17
N LEU A 43 -6.45 3.22 -5.21
CA LEU A 43 -7.86 3.46 -5.47
C LEU A 43 -8.12 4.94 -5.76
N SER A 44 -7.54 5.85 -4.97
CA SER A 44 -7.75 7.29 -5.18
C SER A 44 -7.20 7.74 -6.54
N LEU A 45 -5.97 7.38 -6.89
CA LEU A 45 -5.35 7.73 -8.18
C LEU A 45 -6.01 7.00 -9.36
N GLY A 46 -6.32 5.71 -9.23
CA GLY A 46 -6.91 4.91 -10.30
C GLY A 46 -8.33 5.34 -10.64
N ILE A 47 -9.17 5.58 -9.62
CA ILE A 47 -10.53 6.11 -9.81
C ILE A 47 -10.49 7.53 -10.37
N TYR A 48 -9.58 8.37 -9.87
CA TYR A 48 -9.39 9.74 -10.37
C TYR A 48 -9.05 9.72 -11.86
N ALA A 49 -8.06 8.94 -12.28
CA ALA A 49 -7.64 8.81 -13.67
C ALA A 49 -8.76 8.24 -14.56
N ALA A 50 -9.49 7.22 -14.09
CA ALA A 50 -10.61 6.65 -14.84
C ALA A 50 -11.78 7.64 -14.99
N SER A 51 -12.08 8.44 -13.96
CA SER A 51 -13.16 9.44 -14.02
C SER A 51 -12.89 10.55 -15.03
N ARG A 52 -11.62 10.91 -15.21
CA ARG A 52 -11.10 11.92 -16.14
C ARG A 52 -10.42 11.29 -17.36
N HIS A 53 -10.91 10.14 -17.80
CA HIS A 53 -10.31 9.39 -18.90
C HIS A 53 -10.02 10.27 -20.12
N ASN A 54 -8.81 10.16 -20.65
CA ASN A 54 -8.30 10.91 -21.81
C ASN A 54 -8.22 12.44 -21.60
N GLN A 55 -8.21 12.90 -20.35
CA GLN A 55 -7.92 14.30 -19.99
C GLN A 55 -6.51 14.41 -19.39
N LEU A 56 -6.00 15.64 -19.25
CA LEU A 56 -4.68 15.91 -18.68
C LEU A 56 -4.46 15.25 -17.31
N GLY A 57 -5.51 15.15 -16.48
CA GLY A 57 -5.42 14.47 -15.19
C GLY A 57 -5.15 12.96 -15.29
N ASP A 58 -5.74 12.28 -16.28
CA ASP A 58 -5.47 10.87 -16.55
C ASP A 58 -4.03 10.69 -17.07
N VAL A 59 -3.65 11.48 -18.08
CA VAL A 59 -2.31 11.44 -18.67
C VAL A 59 -1.23 11.69 -17.60
N GLY A 60 -1.43 12.68 -16.73
CA GLY A 60 -0.51 13.01 -15.65
C GLY A 60 -0.35 11.88 -14.63
N VAL A 61 -1.45 11.29 -14.16
CA VAL A 61 -1.40 10.15 -13.23
C VAL A 61 -0.72 8.96 -13.89
N MET A 62 -1.05 8.65 -15.14
CA MET A 62 -0.45 7.52 -15.86
C MET A 62 1.04 7.71 -16.14
N ALA A 63 1.47 8.92 -16.48
CA ALA A 63 2.88 9.25 -16.65
C ALA A 63 3.65 9.09 -15.33
N MET A 64 3.12 9.64 -14.23
CA MET A 64 3.73 9.49 -12.90
C MET A 64 3.79 8.03 -12.46
N SER A 65 2.73 7.26 -12.66
CA SER A 65 2.72 5.81 -12.41
C SER A 65 3.76 5.08 -13.26
N GLN A 66 3.97 5.48 -14.52
CA GLN A 66 5.00 4.86 -15.37
C GLN A 66 6.41 5.12 -14.84
N VAL A 67 6.69 6.35 -14.40
CA VAL A 67 7.97 6.69 -13.77
C VAL A 67 8.18 5.88 -12.49
N GLY A 68 7.16 5.79 -11.63
CA GLY A 68 7.24 5.01 -10.40
C GLY A 68 7.50 3.52 -10.62
N ILE A 69 6.97 2.93 -11.70
CA ILE A 69 7.20 1.54 -12.09
C ILE A 69 8.59 1.33 -12.71
N ALA A 70 9.08 2.32 -13.46
CA ALA A 70 10.40 2.25 -14.10
C ALA A 70 11.55 2.33 -13.09
N ILE A 71 11.31 2.97 -11.94
CA ILE A 71 12.30 3.10 -10.88
C ILE A 71 12.34 1.81 -10.04
N PRO A 72 13.53 1.19 -9.84
CA PRO A 72 13.66 0.05 -8.94
C PRO A 72 13.27 0.41 -7.49
N SER A 73 12.48 -0.46 -6.85
CA SER A 73 11.94 -0.20 -5.51
C SER A 73 13.02 0.02 -4.44
N PHE A 74 14.09 -0.77 -4.46
CA PHE A 74 15.20 -0.61 -3.52
C PHE A 74 15.91 0.74 -3.69
N TRP A 75 16.08 1.21 -4.93
CA TRP A 75 16.72 2.48 -5.22
C TRP A 75 15.87 3.64 -4.75
N PHE A 76 14.55 3.56 -4.98
CA PHE A 76 13.61 4.54 -4.45
C PHE A 76 13.62 4.58 -2.92
N ALA A 77 13.67 3.41 -2.26
CA ALA A 77 13.80 3.33 -0.80
C ALA A 77 15.08 4.02 -0.30
N ILE A 78 16.21 3.82 -0.97
CA ILE A 78 17.47 4.49 -0.64
C ILE A 78 17.34 6.01 -0.77
N LEU A 79 16.70 6.52 -1.84
CA LEU A 79 16.47 7.95 -2.00
C LEU A 79 15.59 8.53 -0.89
N LEU A 80 14.54 7.81 -0.49
CA LEU A 80 13.69 8.21 0.63
C LEU A 80 14.48 8.28 1.94
N ILE A 81 15.35 7.30 2.21
CA ILE A 81 16.23 7.31 3.39
C ILE A 81 17.18 8.52 3.34
N LEU A 82 17.85 8.76 2.21
CA LEU A 82 18.76 9.89 2.06
C LEU A 82 18.05 11.23 2.28
N LEU A 83 16.84 11.39 1.75
CA LEU A 83 16.09 12.62 1.88
C LEU A 83 15.53 12.82 3.29
N PHE A 84 14.76 11.85 3.80
CA PHE A 84 13.99 12.02 5.03
C PHE A 84 14.76 11.67 6.30
N ALA A 85 15.65 10.68 6.25
CA ALA A 85 16.42 10.28 7.42
C ALA A 85 17.76 11.01 7.52
N VAL A 86 18.46 11.22 6.39
CA VAL A 86 19.81 11.82 6.41
C VAL A 86 19.76 13.34 6.25
N LYS A 87 19.09 13.86 5.23
CA LYS A 87 19.08 15.31 4.95
C LYS A 87 18.12 16.09 5.83
N LEU A 88 16.86 15.64 5.91
CA LEU A 88 15.82 16.32 6.68
C LEU A 88 15.81 15.91 8.16
N GLN A 89 16.34 14.73 8.48
CA GLN A 89 16.34 14.14 9.83
C GLN A 89 14.95 14.09 10.48
N TRP A 90 13.89 13.91 9.68
CA TRP A 90 12.52 13.79 10.18
C TRP A 90 12.25 12.44 10.85
N VAL A 91 12.98 11.42 10.42
CA VAL A 91 12.85 10.04 10.89
C VAL A 91 14.22 9.43 11.12
N SER A 92 14.32 8.45 12.02
CA SER A 92 15.57 7.70 12.21
C SER A 92 15.92 6.92 10.95
N ALA A 93 17.22 6.81 10.64
CA ALA A 93 17.71 6.00 9.52
C ALA A 93 17.58 4.49 9.76
N GLY A 94 17.33 4.07 11.00
CA GLY A 94 17.12 2.66 11.34
C GLY A 94 16.75 2.43 12.80
N GLY A 95 16.39 1.17 13.07
CA GLY A 95 15.94 0.71 14.39
C GLY A 95 14.43 0.81 14.59
N PHE A 96 13.91 -0.01 15.50
CA PHE A 96 12.53 0.04 15.95
C PHE A 96 12.55 0.27 17.47
N PRO A 97 12.00 1.40 17.98
CA PRO A 97 12.15 1.78 19.38
C PRO A 97 11.27 0.99 20.35
N GLY A 98 10.45 0.04 19.86
CA GLY A 98 9.47 -0.67 20.69
C GLY A 98 8.08 -0.04 20.63
N TRP A 99 7.08 -0.77 21.12
CA TRP A 99 5.68 -0.31 21.13
C TRP A 99 5.29 0.36 22.46
N THR A 100 5.98 0.02 23.54
CA THR A 100 5.71 0.50 24.90
C THR A 100 6.83 1.40 25.41
N GLU A 101 6.51 2.24 26.40
CA GLU A 101 7.48 3.09 27.09
C GLU A 101 8.55 2.24 27.80
N ASP A 102 8.18 1.08 28.31
CA ASP A 102 9.09 0.11 28.95
C ASP A 102 10.18 -0.42 28.00
N GLU A 103 9.91 -0.48 26.70
CA GLU A 103 10.85 -0.93 25.67
C GLU A 103 11.77 0.21 25.17
N GLY A 104 11.61 1.44 25.70
CA GLY A 104 12.37 2.62 25.29
C GLY A 104 11.71 3.41 24.14
N GLY A 105 10.44 3.15 23.86
CA GLY A 105 9.69 3.78 22.77
C GLY A 105 8.26 4.17 23.16
N GLY A 106 7.35 4.03 22.21
CA GLY A 106 5.94 4.35 22.37
C GLY A 106 5.19 4.18 21.05
N VAL A 107 3.87 4.07 21.09
CA VAL A 107 3.06 3.80 19.88
C VAL A 107 3.34 4.81 18.75
N LEU A 108 3.50 6.09 19.09
CA LEU A 108 3.80 7.14 18.12
C LEU A 108 5.20 6.98 17.51
N ASP A 109 6.21 6.62 18.31
CA ASP A 109 7.58 6.50 17.82
C ASP A 109 7.79 5.20 17.05
N GLY A 110 7.10 4.13 17.44
CA GLY A 110 6.95 2.92 16.64
C GLY A 110 6.32 3.20 15.28
N LEU A 111 5.21 3.96 15.23
CA LEU A 111 4.60 4.35 13.96
C LEU A 111 5.53 5.21 13.11
N LYS A 112 6.20 6.22 13.69
CA LYS A 112 7.17 7.05 12.95
C LYS A 112 8.29 6.22 12.34
N ALA A 113 8.81 5.22 13.07
CA ALA A 113 9.84 4.31 12.56
C ALA A 113 9.34 3.47 11.37
N LEU A 114 8.05 3.17 11.31
CA LEU A 114 7.43 2.38 10.22
C LEU A 114 6.97 3.21 9.02
N VAL A 115 6.76 4.52 9.16
CA VAL A 115 6.22 5.38 8.10
C VAL A 115 7.09 5.36 6.85
N LEU A 116 8.41 5.55 6.99
CA LEU A 116 9.30 5.63 5.83
C LEU A 116 9.40 4.28 5.08
N PRO A 117 9.64 3.14 5.77
CA PRO A 117 9.56 1.83 5.12
C PRO A 117 8.20 1.54 4.48
N ALA A 118 7.09 1.90 5.16
CA ALA A 118 5.75 1.68 4.63
C ALA A 118 5.48 2.50 3.36
N ILE A 119 5.91 3.77 3.33
CA ILE A 119 5.81 4.62 2.13
C ILE A 119 6.65 4.06 0.98
N ALA A 120 7.87 3.61 1.26
CA ALA A 120 8.76 3.04 0.26
C ALA A 120 8.14 1.81 -0.42
N LEU A 121 7.53 0.92 0.38
CA LEU A 121 6.80 -0.24 -0.13
C LEU A 121 5.52 0.18 -0.87
N ALA A 122 4.77 1.11 -0.29
CA ALA A 122 3.45 1.46 -0.79
C ALA A 122 3.47 2.22 -2.12
N LEU A 123 4.42 3.14 -2.33
CA LEU A 123 4.41 4.00 -3.51
C LEU A 123 4.57 3.23 -4.83
N VAL A 124 5.51 2.28 -4.89
CA VAL A 124 5.73 1.47 -6.09
C VAL A 124 4.53 0.56 -6.36
N GLN A 125 4.02 -0.08 -5.30
CA GLN A 125 2.87 -0.97 -5.42
C GLN A 125 1.60 -0.21 -5.77
N ALA A 126 1.41 1.00 -5.23
CA ALA A 126 0.31 1.89 -5.56
C ALA A 126 0.36 2.35 -7.03
N ALA A 127 1.55 2.61 -7.58
CA ALA A 127 1.70 2.99 -8.98
C ALA A 127 1.22 1.89 -9.94
N ILE A 128 1.55 0.62 -9.63
CA ILE A 128 1.08 -0.55 -10.38
C ILE A 128 -0.43 -0.71 -10.21
N LEU A 129 -0.91 -0.71 -8.96
CA LEU A 129 -2.31 -0.99 -8.65
C LEU A 129 -3.24 0.13 -9.12
N ALA A 130 -2.79 1.39 -9.16
CA ALA A 130 -3.54 2.51 -9.72
C ALA A 130 -3.85 2.29 -11.21
N ARG A 131 -2.87 1.79 -11.98
CA ARG A 131 -3.06 1.43 -13.40
C ARG A 131 -4.06 0.30 -13.56
N VAL A 132 -3.94 -0.75 -12.76
CA VAL A 132 -4.87 -1.88 -12.80
C VAL A 132 -6.28 -1.43 -12.44
N THR A 133 -6.42 -0.67 -11.35
CA THR A 133 -7.69 -0.09 -10.91
C THR A 133 -8.31 0.76 -12.00
N ARG A 134 -7.52 1.64 -12.64
CA ARG A 134 -8.00 2.48 -13.74
C ARG A 134 -8.53 1.63 -14.90
N SER A 135 -7.78 0.63 -15.33
CA SER A 135 -8.19 -0.26 -16.42
C SER A 135 -9.48 -1.01 -16.08
N ALA A 136 -9.56 -1.59 -14.89
CA ALA A 136 -10.74 -2.31 -14.41
C ALA A 136 -11.97 -1.40 -14.33
N VAL A 137 -11.82 -0.17 -13.82
CA VAL A 137 -12.91 0.81 -13.76
C VAL A 137 -13.37 1.19 -15.17
N LEU A 138 -12.46 1.38 -16.12
CA LEU A 138 -12.81 1.70 -17.51
C LEU A 138 -13.52 0.55 -18.23
N GLU A 139 -13.11 -0.68 -17.98
CA GLU A 139 -13.74 -1.89 -18.51
C GLU A 139 -15.17 -2.03 -17.97
N VAL A 140 -15.34 -2.01 -16.65
CA VAL A 140 -16.65 -2.12 -16.00
C VAL A 140 -17.58 -0.99 -16.41
N MET A 141 -17.08 0.24 -16.61
CA MET A 141 -17.90 1.36 -17.09
C MET A 141 -18.54 1.13 -18.47
N ARG A 142 -18.00 0.21 -19.28
CA ARG A 142 -18.50 -0.12 -20.62
C ARG A 142 -19.58 -1.21 -20.61
N GLU A 143 -19.83 -1.84 -19.47
CA GLU A 143 -20.82 -2.91 -19.34
C GLU A 143 -22.28 -2.43 -19.42
N ASP A 144 -23.17 -3.33 -19.83
CA ASP A 144 -24.58 -3.02 -20.07
C ASP A 144 -25.37 -2.67 -18.79
N PHE A 145 -24.97 -3.24 -17.64
CA PHE A 145 -25.60 -2.89 -16.37
C PHE A 145 -25.34 -1.42 -16.00
N VAL A 146 -24.21 -0.84 -16.43
CA VAL A 146 -23.87 0.57 -16.19
C VAL A 146 -24.73 1.49 -17.07
N ARG A 147 -25.03 1.08 -18.30
CA ARG A 147 -25.96 1.78 -19.19
C ARG A 147 -27.38 1.74 -18.62
N THR A 148 -27.81 0.57 -18.14
CA THR A 148 -29.11 0.38 -17.49
C THR A 148 -29.25 1.22 -16.22
N ALA A 149 -28.22 1.28 -15.38
CA ALA A 149 -28.21 2.12 -14.17
C ALA A 149 -28.37 3.61 -14.52
N ARG A 150 -27.71 4.10 -15.58
CA ARG A 150 -27.86 5.47 -16.06
C ARG A 150 -29.26 5.73 -16.64
N ALA A 151 -29.83 4.79 -17.38
CA ALA A 151 -31.20 4.90 -17.90
C ALA A 151 -32.25 4.97 -16.78
N LYS A 152 -31.98 4.35 -15.63
CA LYS A 152 -32.79 4.47 -14.40
C LYS A 152 -32.64 5.80 -13.65
N GLY A 153 -31.85 6.74 -14.19
CA GLY A 153 -31.67 8.09 -13.62
C GLY A 153 -30.50 8.24 -12.64
N LEU A 154 -29.64 7.23 -12.47
CA LEU A 154 -28.46 7.39 -11.61
C LEU A 154 -27.45 8.35 -12.25
N THR A 155 -26.95 9.29 -11.44
CA THR A 155 -25.87 10.21 -11.85
C THR A 155 -24.56 9.46 -12.11
N ARG A 156 -23.66 10.04 -12.91
CA ARG A 156 -22.33 9.45 -13.19
C ARG A 156 -21.56 9.09 -11.91
N ARG A 157 -21.65 9.94 -10.88
CA ARG A 157 -21.00 9.72 -9.58
C ARG A 157 -21.65 8.56 -8.81
N GLN A 158 -22.98 8.50 -8.76
CA GLN A 158 -23.69 7.39 -8.11
C GLN A 158 -23.39 6.05 -8.79
N THR A 159 -23.41 6.01 -10.12
CA THR A 159 -23.10 4.80 -10.89
C THR A 159 -21.66 4.35 -10.66
N LEU A 160 -20.71 5.29 -10.63
CA LEU A 160 -19.30 4.99 -10.35
C LEU A 160 -19.11 4.34 -8.97
N TRP A 161 -19.58 4.99 -7.90
CA TRP A 161 -19.36 4.52 -6.53
C TRP A 161 -20.17 3.26 -6.19
N ARG A 162 -21.42 3.16 -6.66
CA ARG A 162 -22.34 2.09 -6.25
C ARG A 162 -22.25 0.83 -7.12
N HIS A 163 -21.95 0.98 -8.41
CA HIS A 163 -22.01 -0.12 -9.36
C HIS A 163 -20.66 -0.45 -9.98
N VAL A 164 -19.89 0.56 -10.42
CA VAL A 164 -18.63 0.32 -11.12
C VAL A 164 -17.54 -0.10 -10.14
N LEU A 165 -17.32 0.67 -9.06
CA LEU A 165 -16.21 0.44 -8.14
C LEU A 165 -16.28 -0.95 -7.49
N ARG A 166 -17.47 -1.37 -7.06
CA ARG A 166 -17.67 -2.68 -6.43
C ARG A 166 -17.24 -3.85 -7.34
N ASN A 167 -17.48 -3.75 -8.64
CA ASN A 167 -17.09 -4.79 -9.60
C ASN A 167 -15.63 -4.64 -10.03
N ALA A 168 -15.13 -3.41 -10.16
CA ALA A 168 -13.73 -3.13 -10.50
C ALA A 168 -12.74 -3.47 -9.37
N MET A 169 -13.22 -3.73 -8.15
CA MET A 169 -12.39 -4.12 -7.01
C MET A 169 -11.88 -5.56 -7.06
N ILE A 170 -12.49 -6.45 -7.87
CA ILE A 170 -12.08 -7.86 -7.96
C ILE A 170 -10.58 -7.99 -8.26
N PRO A 171 -10.03 -7.42 -9.35
CA PRO A 171 -8.59 -7.51 -9.62
C PRO A 171 -7.74 -6.77 -8.58
N VAL A 172 -8.27 -5.73 -7.94
CA VAL A 172 -7.55 -4.98 -6.91
C VAL A 172 -7.32 -5.85 -5.68
N LEU A 173 -8.36 -6.56 -5.23
CA LEU A 173 -8.30 -7.45 -4.08
C LEU A 173 -7.42 -8.67 -4.33
N THR A 174 -7.38 -9.18 -5.57
CA THR A 174 -6.57 -10.36 -5.91
C THR A 174 -5.06 -10.06 -5.94
N ILE A 175 -4.67 -8.81 -6.18
CA ILE A 175 -3.25 -8.40 -6.28
C ILE A 175 -2.66 -8.02 -4.92
N MET A 176 -3.51 -7.66 -3.95
CA MET A 176 -3.11 -7.37 -2.56
C MET A 176 -2.86 -8.65 -1.77
#